data_AF-A0A6C0JIQ2-F1
#
_entry.id   AF-A0A6C0JIQ2-F1
#
_cell.length_a   1.000
_cell.length_b   1.000
_cell.length_c   1.000
_cell.angle_alpha   90.00
_cell.angle_beta   90.00
_cell.angle_gamma   90.00
#
_symmetry.space_group_name_H-M   'P 1'
#
loop_
_entity.id
_entity.type
_entity.pdbx_description
1 polymer ?
#
loop_
_entity_poly.entity_id
_entity_poly.type
_entity_poly.pdbx_seq_one_letter_code
_entity_poly.pdbx_strand_id
1 'polypeptide(L)'
;MNLVDACKILNINAFELNNNTLKKKYRIACLKYHPDKTGGSSDDFIKVKEAFEYLKDDLSKKNKTNINIDSETILFYINLFKKFNYTLVDVFIIDPIVNCLKKKSYELNPSLKHLMNKELYYLEEYKLYVPLWHQEVIYDNIIININPQLPDNVYIDDDNNIHILIIKNDDIHFELGGISFSFQNNIQNIVVLKGKGIPKINIKNIYDCTELSNIVIHVN
;
A
#
# COMPACT_ATOMS: atom_id res chain seq x y z
N MET A 1 -22.91 -28.41 -11.27
CA MET A 1 -21.47 -28.45 -11.57
C MET A 1 -20.69 -28.28 -10.27
N ASN A 2 -19.57 -28.98 -10.06
CA ASN A 2 -18.63 -28.76 -8.96
C ASN A 2 -17.22 -28.46 -9.52
N LEU A 3 -16.26 -28.07 -8.66
CA LEU A 3 -14.89 -27.70 -9.05
C LEU A 3 -14.17 -28.80 -9.83
N VAL A 4 -14.24 -30.04 -9.36
CA VAL A 4 -13.53 -31.17 -9.98
C VAL A 4 -14.08 -31.44 -11.38
N ASP A 5 -15.40 -31.44 -11.53
CA ASP A 5 -16.07 -31.70 -12.80
C ASP A 5 -15.82 -30.58 -13.81
N ALA A 6 -15.91 -29.32 -13.38
CA ALA A 6 -15.63 -28.17 -14.24
C ALA A 6 -14.17 -28.15 -14.73
N CYS A 7 -13.22 -28.45 -13.84
CA CYS A 7 -11.80 -28.57 -14.19
C CYS A 7 -11.55 -29.71 -15.18
N LYS A 8 -12.20 -30.86 -15.01
CA LYS A 8 -12.13 -31.98 -15.95
C LYS A 8 -12.66 -31.59 -17.34
N ILE A 9 -13.81 -30.93 -17.41
CA ILE A 9 -14.42 -30.48 -18.68
C ILE A 9 -13.48 -29.55 -19.46
N LEU A 10 -12.81 -28.62 -18.78
CA LEU A 10 -11.87 -27.68 -19.41
C LEU A 10 -10.43 -28.19 -19.47
N ASN A 11 -10.17 -29.41 -19.01
CA ASN A 11 -8.84 -30.00 -18.91
C ASN A 11 -7.84 -29.07 -18.20
N ILE A 12 -8.25 -28.60 -17.02
CA ILE A 12 -7.49 -27.72 -16.12
C ILE A 12 -7.07 -28.55 -14.90
N ASN A 13 -5.79 -28.48 -14.55
CA ASN A 13 -5.32 -28.92 -13.25
C ASN A 13 -5.79 -27.90 -12.20
N ALA A 14 -6.50 -28.34 -11.15
CA ALA A 14 -7.04 -27.45 -10.11
C ALA A 14 -5.95 -26.59 -9.44
N PHE A 15 -4.71 -27.08 -9.35
CA PHE A 15 -3.56 -26.33 -8.81
C PHE A 15 -3.07 -25.22 -9.74
N GLU A 16 -3.37 -25.28 -11.02
CA GLU A 16 -2.97 -24.29 -12.03
C GLU A 16 -4.09 -23.29 -12.36
N LEU A 17 -5.25 -23.40 -11.69
CA LEU A 17 -6.43 -22.60 -11.99
C LEU A 17 -6.22 -21.13 -11.59
N ASN A 18 -6.16 -20.26 -12.60
CA ASN A 18 -6.22 -18.81 -12.45
C ASN A 18 -6.94 -18.19 -13.67
N ASN A 19 -7.17 -16.87 -13.64
CA ASN A 19 -7.90 -16.18 -14.71
C ASN A 19 -7.28 -16.37 -16.12
N ASN A 20 -5.95 -16.47 -16.21
CA ASN A 20 -5.26 -16.62 -17.50
C ASN A 20 -5.38 -18.05 -18.03
N THR A 21 -5.12 -19.06 -17.19
CA THR A 21 -5.29 -20.48 -17.56
C THR A 21 -6.74 -20.80 -17.90
N LEU A 22 -7.70 -20.28 -17.13
CA LEU A 22 -9.12 -20.49 -17.38
C LEU A 22 -9.54 -19.94 -18.76
N LYS A 23 -9.21 -18.69 -19.08
CA LYS A 23 -9.53 -18.08 -20.39
C LYS A 23 -8.89 -18.84 -21.55
N LYS A 24 -7.61 -19.23 -21.40
CA LYS A 24 -6.87 -19.97 -22.43
C LYS A 24 -7.50 -21.33 -22.71
N LYS A 25 -7.81 -22.08 -21.65
CA LYS A 25 -8.36 -23.44 -21.75
C LYS A 25 -9.80 -23.43 -22.26
N TYR A 26 -10.60 -22.47 -21.81
CA TYR A 26 -11.94 -22.25 -22.35
C TYR A 26 -11.92 -21.98 -23.87
N ARG A 27 -11.04 -21.09 -24.34
CA ARG A 27 -10.90 -20.82 -25.78
C ARG A 27 -10.56 -22.08 -26.58
N ILE A 28 -9.65 -22.91 -26.08
CA ILE A 28 -9.27 -24.18 -26.73
C ILE A 28 -10.47 -25.15 -26.74
N ALA A 29 -11.19 -25.27 -25.64
CA ALA A 29 -12.38 -26.13 -25.53
C ALA A 29 -13.50 -25.67 -26.48
N CYS A 30 -13.78 -24.37 -26.56
CA CYS A 30 -14.74 -23.82 -27.52
C CYS A 30 -14.39 -24.17 -28.96
N LEU A 31 -13.11 -24.05 -29.35
CA LEU A 31 -12.67 -24.40 -30.70
C LEU A 31 -12.78 -25.90 -31.00
N LYS A 32 -12.68 -26.75 -29.98
CA LYS A 32 -12.79 -28.21 -30.12
C LYS A 32 -14.24 -28.68 -30.22
N TYR A 33 -15.12 -28.13 -29.39
CA TYR A 33 -16.49 -28.62 -29.22
C TYR A 33 -17.55 -27.77 -29.94
N HIS A 34 -17.15 -26.74 -30.69
CA HIS A 34 -18.10 -25.91 -31.46
C HIS A 34 -18.95 -26.76 -32.40
N PRO A 35 -20.27 -26.56 -32.50
CA PRO A 35 -21.17 -27.34 -33.36
C PRO A 35 -20.71 -27.41 -34.83
N ASP A 36 -20.17 -26.31 -35.36
CA ASP A 36 -19.67 -26.22 -36.75
C ASP A 36 -18.34 -26.97 -37.00
N LYS A 37 -17.74 -27.57 -35.97
CA LYS A 37 -16.49 -28.35 -36.10
C LYS A 37 -16.80 -29.84 -36.21
N THR A 38 -16.00 -30.53 -37.02
CA THR A 38 -16.09 -31.99 -37.18
C THR A 38 -15.88 -32.68 -35.83
N GLY A 39 -16.91 -33.36 -35.32
CA GLY A 39 -16.91 -33.99 -33.99
C GLY A 39 -17.29 -33.08 -32.82
N GLY A 40 -17.75 -31.86 -33.10
CA GLY A 40 -18.36 -30.97 -32.11
C GLY A 40 -19.81 -31.33 -31.80
N SER A 41 -20.30 -30.89 -30.64
CA SER A 41 -21.68 -31.13 -30.18
C SER A 41 -22.18 -29.91 -29.42
N SER A 42 -23.43 -29.50 -29.69
CA SER A 42 -24.08 -28.42 -28.95
C SER A 42 -24.13 -28.68 -27.45
N ASP A 43 -24.38 -29.93 -27.05
CA ASP A 43 -24.45 -30.31 -25.64
C ASP A 43 -23.09 -30.19 -24.94
N ASP A 44 -22.01 -30.58 -25.62
CA ASP A 44 -20.66 -30.45 -25.07
C ASP A 44 -20.22 -28.99 -25.03
N PHE A 45 -20.62 -28.19 -26.01
CA PHE A 45 -20.37 -26.75 -26.01
C PHE A 45 -21.08 -26.05 -24.85
N ILE A 46 -22.32 -26.45 -24.53
CA ILE A 46 -23.07 -25.95 -23.37
C ILE A 46 -22.33 -26.31 -22.08
N LYS A 47 -21.89 -27.58 -21.91
CA LYS A 47 -21.12 -28.00 -20.72
C LYS A 47 -19.81 -27.22 -20.55
N VAL A 48 -19.10 -26.95 -21.66
CA VAL A 48 -17.87 -26.13 -21.67
C VAL A 48 -18.16 -24.71 -21.17
N LYS A 49 -19.26 -24.10 -21.61
CA LYS A 49 -19.70 -22.78 -21.16
C LYS A 49 -20.07 -22.78 -19.67
N GLU A 50 -20.85 -23.76 -19.23
CA GLU A 50 -21.24 -23.89 -17.82
C GLU A 50 -20.02 -24.07 -16.91
N ALA A 51 -19.04 -24.89 -17.34
CA ALA A 51 -17.82 -25.13 -16.58
C ALA A 51 -17.00 -23.83 -16.44
N PHE A 52 -16.93 -23.03 -17.51
CA PHE A 52 -16.24 -21.75 -17.48
C PHE A 52 -16.91 -20.74 -16.53
N GLU A 53 -18.22 -20.56 -16.62
CA GLU A 53 -18.94 -19.62 -15.75
C GLU A 53 -18.83 -20.03 -14.27
N TYR A 54 -18.91 -21.33 -13.98
CA TYR A 54 -18.72 -21.85 -12.63
C TYR A 54 -17.33 -21.51 -12.07
N LEU A 55 -16.26 -21.81 -12.82
CA LEU A 55 -14.88 -21.54 -12.36
C LEU A 55 -14.56 -20.05 -12.27
N LYS A 56 -15.16 -19.23 -13.14
CA LYS A 56 -15.03 -17.77 -13.10
C LYS A 56 -15.68 -17.19 -11.85
N ASP A 57 -16.86 -17.67 -11.48
CA ASP A 57 -17.54 -17.29 -10.25
C ASP A 57 -16.75 -17.72 -9.00
N ASP A 58 -16.24 -18.97 -8.97
CA ASP A 58 -15.39 -19.47 -7.87
C ASP A 58 -14.12 -18.63 -7.66
N LEU A 59 -13.43 -18.27 -8.75
CA LEU A 59 -12.27 -17.38 -8.71
C LEU A 59 -12.64 -15.98 -8.19
N SER A 60 -13.82 -15.47 -8.55
CA SER A 60 -14.28 -14.17 -8.07
C SER A 60 -14.59 -14.17 -6.57
N LYS A 61 -15.10 -15.29 -6.03
CA LYS A 61 -15.37 -15.47 -4.60
C LYS A 61 -14.07 -15.56 -3.80
N LYS A 62 -13.09 -16.32 -4.27
CA LYS A 62 -11.76 -16.42 -3.64
C LYS A 62 -11.02 -15.08 -3.58
N ASN A 63 -11.18 -14.23 -4.59
CA ASN A 63 -10.56 -12.90 -4.59
C ASN A 63 -11.28 -11.90 -3.67
N LYS A 64 -12.51 -12.20 -3.22
CA LYS A 64 -13.31 -11.34 -2.35
C LYS A 64 -13.26 -11.73 -0.86
N THR A 65 -12.62 -12.84 -0.51
CA THR A 65 -12.43 -13.20 0.89
C THR A 65 -11.35 -12.33 1.52
N ASN A 66 -11.72 -11.08 1.86
CA ASN A 66 -11.07 -10.37 2.96
C ASN A 66 -11.47 -11.11 4.23
N ILE A 67 -10.71 -12.15 4.57
CA ILE A 67 -10.94 -12.85 5.83
C ILE A 67 -10.49 -11.89 6.93
N ASN A 68 -11.46 -11.28 7.62
CA ASN A 68 -11.20 -10.50 8.81
C ASN A 68 -10.98 -11.48 9.97
N ILE A 69 -9.78 -12.06 10.04
CA ILE A 69 -9.38 -13.00 11.09
C ILE A 69 -8.86 -12.19 12.27
N ASP A 70 -9.49 -12.30 13.42
CA ASP A 70 -9.00 -11.71 14.65
C ASP A 70 -7.68 -12.37 15.12
N SER A 71 -6.90 -11.62 15.89
CA SER A 71 -5.58 -12.05 16.37
C SER A 71 -5.63 -13.30 17.26
N GLU A 72 -6.73 -13.53 17.98
CA GLU A 72 -6.89 -14.70 18.85
C GLU A 72 -7.02 -15.99 18.04
N THR A 73 -7.81 -15.94 16.97
CA THR A 73 -7.98 -17.05 16.03
C THR A 73 -6.65 -17.40 15.36
N ILE A 74 -5.87 -16.39 14.94
CA ILE A 74 -4.54 -16.64 14.36
C ILE A 74 -3.62 -17.29 15.38
N LEU A 75 -3.62 -16.82 16.63
CA LEU A 75 -2.79 -17.39 17.70
C LEU A 75 -3.17 -18.85 18.01
N PHE A 76 -4.47 -19.17 17.99
CA PHE A 76 -4.95 -20.55 18.12
C PHE A 76 -4.38 -21.46 17.03
N TYR A 77 -4.45 -21.05 15.77
CA TYR A 77 -3.90 -21.85 14.66
C TYR A 77 -2.38 -21.98 14.74
N ILE A 78 -1.66 -20.92 15.11
CA ILE A 78 -0.21 -21.01 15.36
C ILE A 78 0.08 -22.09 16.41
N ASN A 79 -0.64 -22.08 17.53
CA ASN A 79 -0.45 -23.06 18.59
C ASN A 79 -0.84 -24.48 18.15
N LEU A 80 -1.87 -24.63 17.33
CA LEU A 80 -2.24 -25.91 16.73
C LEU A 80 -1.11 -26.42 15.81
N PHE A 81 -0.53 -25.55 14.98
CA PHE A 81 0.51 -25.93 14.04
C PHE A 81 1.82 -26.33 14.74
N LYS A 82 2.19 -25.62 15.82
CA LYS A 82 3.34 -25.97 16.66
C LYS A 82 3.26 -27.38 17.25
N LYS A 83 2.06 -27.94 17.43
CA LYS A 83 1.89 -29.33 17.91
C LYS A 83 2.33 -30.38 16.90
N PHE A 84 2.41 -30.04 15.61
CA PHE A 84 2.90 -30.98 14.61
C PHE A 84 4.42 -31.17 14.63
N ASN A 85 5.16 -30.31 15.35
CA ASN A 85 6.59 -30.44 15.61
C ASN A 85 7.45 -30.66 14.34
N TYR A 86 7.11 -29.93 13.26
CA TYR A 86 7.86 -29.96 12.00
C TYR A 86 8.59 -28.65 11.79
N THR A 87 9.92 -28.70 11.72
CA THR A 87 10.79 -27.53 11.54
C THR A 87 10.44 -26.72 10.28
N LEU A 88 9.95 -27.37 9.22
CA LEU A 88 9.50 -26.68 8.00
C LEU A 88 8.21 -25.89 8.21
N VAL A 89 7.29 -26.36 9.07
CA VAL A 89 6.07 -25.62 9.42
C VAL A 89 6.43 -24.37 10.20
N ASP A 90 7.39 -24.47 11.12
CA ASP A 90 7.85 -23.30 11.86
C ASP A 90 8.46 -22.24 10.93
N VAL A 91 9.43 -22.63 10.10
CA VAL A 91 10.17 -21.71 9.21
C VAL A 91 9.30 -21.10 8.11
N PHE A 92 8.43 -21.88 7.47
CA PHE A 92 7.71 -21.42 6.28
C PHE A 92 6.28 -20.95 6.55
N ILE A 93 5.71 -21.27 7.72
CA ILE A 93 4.32 -20.89 8.06
C ILE A 93 4.29 -20.06 9.33
N ILE A 94 4.81 -20.58 10.44
CA ILE A 94 4.65 -19.92 11.75
C ILE A 94 5.45 -18.64 11.85
N ASP A 95 6.73 -18.67 11.52
CA ASP A 95 7.61 -17.50 11.64
C ASP A 95 7.15 -16.34 10.75
N PRO A 96 6.78 -16.53 9.48
CA PRO A 96 6.20 -15.46 8.66
C PRO A 96 4.94 -14.85 9.27
N ILE A 97 3.99 -15.67 9.74
CA ILE A 97 2.74 -15.19 10.35
C ILE A 97 3.05 -14.42 11.64
N VAL A 98 3.88 -14.99 12.51
CA VAL A 98 4.28 -14.36 13.77
C VAL A 98 5.01 -13.04 13.51
N ASN A 99 5.87 -12.97 12.49
CA ASN A 99 6.56 -11.74 12.12
C ASN A 99 5.60 -10.68 11.57
N CYS A 100 4.60 -11.08 10.79
CA CYS A 100 3.53 -10.18 10.36
C CYS A 100 2.73 -9.63 11.56
N LEU A 101 2.44 -10.46 12.56
CA LEU A 101 1.71 -10.06 13.78
C LEU A 101 2.55 -9.22 14.74
N LYS A 102 3.87 -9.38 14.73
CA LYS A 102 4.81 -8.65 15.60
C LYS A 102 5.13 -7.24 15.08
N LYS A 103 4.52 -6.78 13.98
CA LYS A 103 4.77 -5.43 13.50
C LYS A 103 4.41 -4.41 14.57
N LYS A 104 5.41 -3.73 15.12
CA LYS A 104 5.22 -2.68 16.12
C LYS A 104 5.09 -1.34 15.40
N SER A 105 4.09 -0.54 15.79
CA SER A 105 3.90 0.80 15.29
C SER A 105 4.35 1.84 16.32
N TYR A 106 5.09 2.84 15.87
CA TYR A 106 5.46 4.02 16.67
C TYR A 106 4.92 5.28 15.99
N GLU A 107 4.45 6.23 16.78
CA GLU A 107 4.04 7.55 16.30
C GLU A 107 5.00 8.60 16.84
N LEU A 108 5.61 9.36 15.93
CA LEU A 108 6.44 10.51 16.24
C LEU A 108 5.68 11.78 15.90
N ASN A 109 5.65 12.74 16.82
CA ASN A 109 4.95 14.02 16.65
C ASN A 109 5.94 15.19 16.66
N PRO A 110 6.86 15.30 15.68
CA PRO A 110 7.84 16.39 15.64
C PRO A 110 7.19 17.74 15.33
N SER A 111 7.84 18.84 15.67
CA SER A 111 7.45 20.15 15.16
C SER A 111 7.85 20.31 13.69
N LEU A 112 7.19 21.21 12.96
CA LEU A 112 7.62 21.60 11.61
C LEU A 112 9.09 22.07 11.56
N LYS A 113 9.58 22.67 12.64
CA LYS A 113 10.99 23.09 12.74
C LYS A 113 11.95 21.91 12.66
N HIS A 114 11.65 20.78 13.32
CA HIS A 114 12.50 19.59 13.24
C HIS A 114 12.60 19.05 11.81
N LEU A 115 11.47 19.06 11.08
CA LEU A 115 11.42 18.64 9.68
C LEU A 115 12.26 19.57 8.79
N MET A 116 12.09 20.89 8.94
CA MET A 116 12.82 21.92 8.18
C MET A 116 14.34 21.85 8.45
N ASN A 117 14.72 21.53 9.70
CA ASN A 117 16.11 21.34 10.11
C ASN A 117 16.69 19.98 9.70
N LYS A 118 15.90 19.11 9.06
CA LYS A 118 16.32 17.76 8.63
C LYS A 118 16.82 16.92 9.81
N GLU A 119 16.16 17.04 10.95
CA GLU A 119 16.57 16.36 12.17
C GLU A 119 16.30 14.85 12.08
N LEU A 120 17.17 14.09 12.76
CA LEU A 120 17.03 12.65 12.94
C LEU A 120 16.58 12.39 14.37
N TYR A 121 15.51 11.61 14.54
CA TYR A 121 15.09 11.12 15.84
C TYR A 121 15.80 9.81 16.17
N TYR A 122 16.42 9.73 17.34
CA TYR A 122 17.06 8.50 17.80
C TYR A 122 16.08 7.66 18.61
N LEU A 123 15.64 6.54 18.03
CA LEU A 123 14.77 5.57 18.69
C LEU A 123 15.63 4.57 19.47
N GLU A 124 15.83 4.86 20.76
CA GLU A 124 16.78 4.14 21.62
C GLU A 124 16.49 2.65 21.75
N GLU A 125 15.20 2.25 21.82
CA GLU A 125 14.78 0.84 21.94
C GLU A 125 15.37 -0.06 20.84
N TYR A 126 15.57 0.50 19.63
CA TYR A 126 16.08 -0.23 18.47
C TYR A 126 17.42 0.29 17.96
N LYS A 127 17.97 1.33 18.58
CA LYS A 127 19.20 2.01 18.15
C LYS A 127 19.11 2.49 16.68
N LEU A 128 17.96 3.05 16.31
CA LEU A 128 17.68 3.52 14.95
C LEU A 128 17.65 5.05 14.88
N TYR A 129 18.14 5.59 13.78
CA TYR A 129 17.96 7.01 13.44
C TYR A 129 16.85 7.16 12.41
N VAL A 130 15.77 7.85 12.80
CA VAL A 130 14.58 8.05 11.99
C VAL A 130 14.61 9.44 11.37
N PRO A 131 14.65 9.56 10.03
CA PRO A 131 14.53 10.85 9.35
C PRO A 131 13.13 11.41 9.50
N LEU A 132 13.01 12.58 10.14
CA LEU A 132 11.72 13.16 10.53
C LEU A 132 10.90 13.76 9.39
N TRP A 133 11.46 13.82 8.17
CA TRP A 133 10.77 14.40 7.01
C TRP A 133 9.99 13.40 6.17
N HIS A 134 9.95 12.12 6.54
CA HIS A 134 9.07 11.14 5.88
C HIS A 134 7.71 11.12 6.55
N GLN A 135 6.67 10.65 5.85
CA GLN A 135 5.36 10.39 6.45
C GLN A 135 5.35 9.04 7.20
N GLU A 136 5.98 8.02 6.61
CA GLU A 136 6.12 6.68 7.16
C GLU A 136 7.52 6.13 6.85
N VAL A 137 8.14 5.47 7.82
CA VAL A 137 9.40 4.73 7.65
C VAL A 137 9.25 3.32 8.21
N ILE A 138 9.65 2.32 7.43
CA ILE A 138 9.59 0.91 7.82
C ILE A 138 11.02 0.39 8.04
N TYR A 139 11.29 -0.12 9.25
CA TYR A 139 12.52 -0.83 9.61
C TYR A 139 12.18 -2.27 10.00
N ASP A 140 12.51 -3.25 9.17
CA ASP A 140 12.18 -4.67 9.38
C ASP A 140 10.68 -4.88 9.73
N ASN A 141 10.39 -5.09 11.02
CA ASN A 141 9.05 -5.28 11.58
C ASN A 141 8.55 -4.07 12.38
N ILE A 142 9.10 -2.88 12.15
CA ILE A 142 8.75 -1.65 12.86
C ILE A 142 8.24 -0.65 11.84
N ILE A 143 7.03 -0.15 12.07
CA ILE A 143 6.44 0.93 11.29
C ILE A 143 6.51 2.20 12.14
N ILE A 144 7.07 3.27 11.59
CA ILE A 144 7.19 4.55 12.27
C ILE A 144 6.42 5.58 11.45
N ASN A 145 5.32 6.05 12.00
CA ASN A 145 4.52 7.13 11.44
C ASN A 145 5.01 8.46 12.02
N ILE A 146 5.20 9.45 11.15
CA ILE A 146 5.64 10.78 11.55
C ILE A 146 4.53 11.78 11.24
N ASN A 147 3.90 12.27 12.30
CA ASN A 147 2.74 13.16 12.27
C ASN A 147 3.14 14.52 12.83
N PRO A 148 3.69 15.43 12.00
CA PRO A 148 4.21 16.69 12.51
C PRO A 148 3.09 17.57 13.10
N GLN A 149 3.43 18.28 14.18
CA GLN A 149 2.57 19.32 14.74
C GLN A 149 2.64 20.55 13.85
N LEU A 150 1.53 20.86 13.20
CA LEU A 150 1.40 21.97 12.25
C LEU A 150 0.41 23.03 12.77
N PRO A 151 0.62 24.33 12.49
CA PRO A 151 -0.40 25.36 12.68
C PRO A 151 -1.64 25.11 11.81
N ASP A 152 -2.81 25.61 12.23
CA ASP A 152 -4.10 25.40 11.54
C ASP A 152 -4.11 25.82 10.07
N ASN A 153 -3.28 26.80 9.72
CA ASN A 153 -3.17 27.33 8.37
C ASN A 153 -2.08 26.66 7.53
N VAL A 154 -1.49 25.56 8.01
CA VAL A 154 -0.39 24.84 7.34
C VAL A 154 -0.72 23.36 7.17
N TYR A 155 -0.48 22.82 5.99
CA TYR A 155 -0.53 21.38 5.73
C TYR A 155 0.63 20.94 4.82
N ILE A 156 0.93 19.65 4.81
CA ILE A 156 1.97 19.04 3.96
C ILE A 156 1.28 18.05 3.02
N ASP A 157 1.61 18.09 1.73
CA ASP A 157 1.08 17.16 0.73
C ASP A 157 1.93 15.88 0.61
N ASP A 158 1.52 14.96 -0.28
CA ASP A 158 2.21 13.68 -0.51
C ASP A 158 3.61 13.83 -1.14
N ASP A 159 3.88 14.97 -1.80
CA ASP A 159 5.18 15.32 -2.36
C ASP A 159 6.05 16.13 -1.37
N ASN A 160 5.63 16.16 -0.10
CA ASN A 160 6.26 16.91 0.98
C ASN A 160 6.27 18.44 0.77
N ASN A 161 5.48 18.99 -0.16
CA ASN A 161 5.31 20.43 -0.30
C ASN A 161 4.55 20.98 0.91
N ILE A 162 5.02 22.11 1.43
CA ILE A 162 4.37 22.78 2.55
C ILE A 162 3.38 23.79 1.98
N HIS A 163 2.11 23.65 2.31
CA HIS A 163 1.07 24.58 1.93
C HIS A 163 0.72 25.48 3.10
N ILE A 164 0.59 26.79 2.82
CA ILE A 164 0.24 27.80 3.81
C ILE A 164 -0.95 28.58 3.30
N LEU A 165 -2.01 28.65 4.10
CA LEU A 165 -3.22 29.42 3.82
C LEU A 165 -3.10 30.79 4.50
N ILE A 166 -3.25 31.86 3.73
CA ILE A 166 -3.17 33.24 4.23
C ILE A 166 -4.36 34.04 3.72
N ILE A 167 -4.94 34.84 4.60
CA ILE A 167 -6.01 35.78 4.28
C ILE A 167 -5.37 37.10 3.85
N LYS A 168 -5.85 37.71 2.75
CA LYS A 168 -5.33 38.99 2.24
C LYS A 168 -5.27 40.07 3.32
N ASN A 169 -4.06 40.52 3.60
CA ASN A 169 -3.74 41.77 4.30
C ASN A 169 -2.59 42.48 3.57
N ASP A 170 -2.47 43.78 3.78
CA ASP A 170 -1.58 44.66 2.99
C ASP A 170 -0.08 44.34 3.12
N ASP A 171 0.33 43.71 4.24
CA ASP A 171 1.68 43.18 4.44
C ASP A 171 1.60 41.77 5.05
N ILE A 172 2.20 40.79 4.38
CA ILE A 172 2.22 39.41 4.85
C ILE A 172 3.63 39.09 5.37
N HIS A 173 3.74 39.10 6.69
CA HIS A 173 4.89 38.58 7.42
C HIS A 173 4.46 37.33 8.19
N PHE A 174 5.14 36.21 7.92
CA PHE A 174 4.95 35.01 8.73
C PHE A 174 6.28 34.30 8.97
N GLU A 175 6.34 33.55 10.06
CA GLU A 175 7.45 32.68 10.39
C GLU A 175 7.02 31.22 10.25
N LEU A 176 7.80 30.43 9.53
CA LEU A 176 7.55 29.01 9.32
C LEU A 176 8.82 28.21 9.64
N GLY A 177 8.74 27.33 10.63
CA GLY A 177 9.86 26.46 11.01
C GLY A 177 11.12 27.23 11.44
N GLY A 178 10.99 28.47 11.93
CA GLY A 178 12.13 29.33 12.29
C GLY A 178 12.64 30.22 11.15
N ILE A 179 11.97 30.24 10.00
CA ILE A 179 12.33 31.08 8.85
C ILE A 179 11.26 32.14 8.65
N SER A 180 11.66 33.41 8.63
CA SER A 180 10.77 34.53 8.34
C SER A 180 10.62 34.73 6.83
N PHE A 181 9.38 34.89 6.37
CA PHE A 181 9.02 35.20 4.99
C PHE A 181 8.32 36.55 4.92
N SER A 182 8.64 37.32 3.88
CA SER A 182 7.97 38.57 3.54
C SER A 182 7.70 38.64 2.04
N PHE A 183 6.51 39.10 1.67
CA PHE A 183 6.16 39.32 0.27
C PHE A 183 5.18 40.47 0.16
N GLN A 184 5.40 41.27 -0.89
CA GLN A 184 4.47 42.31 -1.28
C GLN A 184 3.32 41.67 -2.04
N ASN A 185 2.11 42.15 -1.77
CA ASN A 185 0.87 41.64 -2.33
C ASN A 185 0.87 41.77 -3.86
N ASN A 186 1.38 40.76 -4.56
CA ASN A 186 1.27 40.64 -6.00
C ASN A 186 -0.08 39.97 -6.34
N ILE A 187 -0.65 40.30 -7.50
CA ILE A 187 -1.98 39.92 -7.98
C ILE A 187 -2.25 38.38 -7.98
N GLN A 188 -1.24 37.53 -7.78
CA GLN A 188 -1.36 36.08 -7.81
C GLN A 188 -1.84 35.50 -6.48
N ASN A 189 -2.96 34.76 -6.54
CA ASN A 189 -3.51 34.02 -5.40
C ASN A 189 -2.63 32.85 -4.93
N ILE A 190 -1.59 32.47 -5.69
CA ILE A 190 -0.67 31.39 -5.32
C ILE A 190 0.77 31.83 -5.56
N VAL A 191 1.60 31.74 -4.51
CA VAL A 191 3.05 32.01 -4.57
C VAL A 191 3.80 30.72 -4.27
N VAL A 192 4.76 30.34 -5.12
CA VAL A 192 5.55 29.11 -4.97
C VAL A 192 7.01 29.43 -4.71
N LEU A 193 7.51 29.08 -3.52
CA LEU A 193 8.92 29.17 -3.15
C LEU A 193 9.60 27.84 -3.44
N LYS A 194 10.29 27.76 -4.59
CA LYS A 194 10.90 26.51 -5.06
C LYS A 194 12.09 26.10 -4.21
N GLY A 195 12.14 24.82 -3.83
CA GLY A 195 13.26 24.24 -3.08
C GLY A 195 13.49 24.87 -1.70
N LYS A 196 12.41 25.36 -1.08
CA LYS A 196 12.43 25.98 0.26
C LYS A 196 11.69 25.16 1.31
N GLY A 197 11.06 24.05 0.92
CA GLY A 197 10.37 23.15 1.83
C GLY A 197 11.30 22.12 2.49
N ILE A 198 10.69 21.04 2.96
CA ILE A 198 11.37 19.90 3.58
C ILE A 198 11.95 18.97 2.51
N PRO A 199 12.86 18.03 2.86
CA PRO A 199 13.34 17.06 1.89
C PRO A 199 12.21 16.29 1.22
N LYS A 200 12.36 16.01 -0.07
CA LYS A 200 11.44 15.11 -0.78
C LYS A 200 11.55 13.69 -0.24
N ILE A 201 10.45 12.95 -0.30
CA ILE A 201 10.42 11.54 0.05
C ILE A 201 11.30 10.76 -0.93
N ASN A 202 12.28 10.04 -0.39
CA ASN A 202 13.12 9.11 -1.15
C ASN A 202 13.03 7.71 -0.56
N ILE A 203 12.26 6.84 -1.22
CA ILE A 203 12.05 5.45 -0.79
C ILE A 203 13.28 4.55 -0.97
N LYS A 204 14.25 4.95 -1.82
CA LYS A 204 15.49 4.18 -2.04
C LYS A 204 16.57 4.54 -1.03
N ASN A 205 16.60 5.80 -0.60
CA ASN A 205 17.50 6.29 0.42
C ASN A 205 16.75 7.26 1.34
N ILE A 206 16.22 6.73 2.44
CA ILE A 206 15.44 7.49 3.41
C ILE A 206 16.23 8.63 4.08
N TYR A 207 17.56 8.61 4.02
CA TYR A 207 18.41 9.68 4.58
C TYR A 207 18.77 10.77 3.56
N ASP A 208 18.34 10.63 2.30
CA ASP A 208 18.58 11.65 1.29
C ASP A 208 17.82 12.95 1.61
N CYS A 209 18.56 14.05 1.62
CA CYS A 209 18.02 15.39 1.84
C CYS A 209 18.54 16.42 0.84
N THR A 210 19.00 15.94 -0.31
CA THR A 210 19.58 16.76 -1.39
C THR A 210 18.51 17.54 -2.15
N GLU A 211 17.38 16.90 -2.49
CA GLU A 211 16.23 17.56 -3.10
C GLU A 211 15.23 18.04 -2.05
N LEU A 212 14.91 19.33 -2.09
CA LEU A 212 13.89 19.95 -1.25
C LEU A 212 12.59 20.14 -2.03
N SER A 213 11.47 19.97 -1.34
CA SER A 213 10.13 20.29 -1.83
C SER A 213 9.90 21.81 -1.88
N ASN A 214 8.72 22.21 -2.31
CA ASN A 214 8.34 23.61 -2.40
C ASN A 214 7.55 24.07 -1.17
N ILE A 215 7.53 25.38 -0.95
CA ILE A 215 6.50 26.02 -0.11
C ILE A 215 5.51 26.69 -1.05
N VAL A 216 4.23 26.38 -0.89
CA VAL A 216 3.11 26.90 -1.68
C VAL A 216 2.22 27.73 -0.78
N ILE A 217 2.20 29.03 -1.03
CA ILE A 217 1.41 29.99 -0.26
C ILE A 217 0.14 30.27 -1.05
N HIS A 218 -1.01 29.98 -0.46
CA HIS A 218 -2.33 30.28 -1.00
C HIS A 218 -2.85 31.55 -0.33
N VAL A 219 -3.05 32.60 -1.14
CA VAL A 219 -3.55 33.90 -0.73
C VAL A 219 -5.03 33.99 -1.13
N ASN A 220 -5.92 33.95 -0.13
CA ASN A 220 -7.36 34.13 -0.32
C ASN A 220 -7.77 35.59 -0.09
#